data_AF-A0A6A6E9D1-F1
#
_entry.id   AF-A0A6A6E9D1-F1
#
_cell.length_a   1.000
_cell.length_b   1.000
_cell.length_c   1.000
_cell.angle_alpha   90.00
_cell.angle_beta   90.00
_cell.angle_gamma   90.00
#
_symmetry.space_group_name_H-M   'P 1'
#
loop_
_entity.id
_entity.type
_entity.pdbx_description
1 polymer ?
#
loop_
_entity_poly.entity_id
_entity_poly.type
_entity_poly.pdbx_seq_one_letter_code
_entity_poly.pdbx_strand_id
1 'polypeptide(L)'
;MWATVIWTNKASIRTSKSQIFVTRCAEEKYDIDYCVPKFRGYSSWIIYSNISYGNRGPLVVFEKDWSTKLGYKKKTINRDVYRTYICPNIKAFAWELWQTL
;
A
#
# COMPACT_ATOMS: atom_id res chain seq x y z
N MET A 1 15.51 19.38 17.10
CA MET A 1 14.11 19.66 16.70
C MET A 1 13.70 18.93 15.40
N TRP A 2 14.32 17.79 15.06
CA TRP A 2 13.93 16.95 13.90
C TRP A 2 13.22 15.66 14.32
N ALA A 3 13.40 15.22 15.57
CA ALA A 3 12.81 14.00 16.09
C ALA A 3 11.27 14.04 16.14
N THR A 4 10.69 15.24 16.22
CA THR A 4 9.24 15.47 16.28
C THR A 4 8.61 15.68 14.90
N VAL A 5 9.40 15.67 13.82
CA VAL A 5 8.89 15.86 12.46
C VAL A 5 8.30 14.56 11.94
N ILE A 6 7.06 14.65 11.45
CA ILE A 6 6.39 13.55 10.74
C ILE A 6 6.56 13.78 9.24
N TRP A 7 7.37 12.93 8.62
CA TRP A 7 7.57 12.91 7.19
C TRP A 7 6.46 12.10 6.55
N THR A 8 5.83 12.62 5.50
CA THR A 8 4.75 11.92 4.80
C THR A 8 5.03 11.92 3.31
N ASN A 9 4.75 10.79 2.64
CA ASN A 9 4.91 10.71 1.20
C ASN A 9 3.96 9.70 0.58
N LYS A 10 3.73 9.89 -0.73
CA LYS A 10 3.04 8.96 -1.60
C LYS A 10 4.05 8.29 -2.53
N ALA A 11 3.97 6.98 -2.67
CA ALA A 11 4.70 6.22 -3.67
C ALA A 11 3.73 5.47 -4.59
N SER A 12 4.16 5.22 -5.83
CA SER A 12 3.48 4.28 -6.71
C SER A 12 4.40 3.11 -7.00
N ILE A 13 3.92 1.90 -6.73
CA ILE A 13 4.64 0.67 -7.06
C ILE A 13 3.94 0.05 -8.26
N ARG A 14 4.72 -0.35 -9.26
CA ARG A 14 4.23 -1.10 -10.42
C ARG A 14 5.02 -2.39 -10.49
N THR A 15 4.30 -3.49 -10.56
CA THR A 15 4.87 -4.79 -10.91
C THR A 15 4.88 -4.91 -12.43
N SER A 16 5.99 -5.34 -12.99
CA SER A 16 6.07 -5.69 -14.40
C SER A 16 5.25 -6.95 -14.68
N LYS A 17 4.91 -7.17 -15.96
CA LYS A 17 4.53 -8.51 -16.41
C LYS A 17 5.67 -9.45 -16.04
N SER A 18 5.35 -10.42 -15.20
CA SER A 18 6.29 -11.43 -14.76
C SER A 18 5.61 -12.78 -14.85
N GLN A 19 6.40 -13.78 -15.21
CA GLN A 19 6.04 -15.16 -15.07
C GLN A 19 6.09 -15.46 -13.57
N ILE A 20 4.94 -15.85 -13.02
CA ILE A 20 4.83 -16.35 -11.65
C ILE A 20 4.57 -17.86 -11.72
N PHE A 21 4.99 -18.58 -10.71
CA PHE A 21 4.71 -20.00 -10.56
C PHE A 21 3.56 -20.16 -9.58
N VAL A 22 2.53 -20.90 -9.96
CA VAL A 22 1.37 -21.24 -9.12
C VAL A 22 1.25 -22.74 -9.04
N THR A 23 0.89 -23.28 -7.87
CA THR A 23 0.63 -24.71 -7.74
C THR A 23 -0.58 -25.10 -8.58
N ARG A 24 -0.58 -26.33 -9.11
CA ARG A 24 -1.68 -26.85 -9.91
C ARG A 24 -2.91 -27.09 -9.04
N CYS A 25 -2.69 -27.58 -7.82
CA CYS A 25 -3.71 -27.81 -6.79
C CYS A 25 -3.37 -27.08 -5.48
N ALA A 26 -4.38 -26.75 -4.67
CA ALA A 26 -4.20 -26.00 -3.42
C ALA A 26 -3.41 -26.76 -2.33
N GLU A 27 -3.35 -28.09 -2.43
CA GLU A 27 -2.73 -28.99 -1.45
C GLU A 27 -1.30 -29.41 -1.83
N GLU A 28 -0.84 -29.04 -3.03
CA GLU A 28 0.52 -29.36 -3.47
C GLU A 28 1.54 -28.47 -2.75
N LYS A 29 2.56 -29.10 -2.19
CA LYS A 29 3.72 -28.40 -1.61
C LYS A 29 4.45 -27.64 -2.73
N TYR A 30 5.15 -26.55 -2.39
CA TYR A 30 5.92 -25.70 -3.33
C TYR A 30 7.12 -26.42 -3.98
N ASP A 31 6.88 -27.55 -4.64
CA ASP A 31 7.82 -28.19 -5.55
C ASP A 31 7.68 -27.54 -6.92
N ILE A 32 8.80 -27.28 -7.58
CA ILE A 32 8.84 -26.65 -8.90
C ILE A 32 8.16 -27.54 -9.96
N ASP A 33 8.18 -28.86 -9.76
CA ASP A 33 7.59 -29.83 -10.67
C ASP A 33 6.05 -29.80 -10.66
N TYR A 34 5.44 -29.27 -9.58
CA TYR A 34 3.98 -29.08 -9.44
C TYR A 34 3.56 -27.63 -9.70
N CYS A 35 4.50 -26.76 -10.07
CA CYS A 35 4.24 -25.36 -10.36
C CYS A 35 4.01 -25.13 -11.86
N VAL A 36 2.86 -24.55 -12.20
CA VAL A 36 2.55 -24.13 -13.58
C VAL A 36 2.90 -22.66 -13.76
N PRO A 37 3.65 -22.29 -14.82
CA PRO A 37 3.93 -20.89 -15.10
C PRO A 37 2.65 -20.16 -15.51
N LYS A 38 2.34 -19.08 -14.81
CA LYS A 38 1.20 -18.20 -15.09
C LYS A 38 1.70 -16.79 -15.30
N PHE A 39 1.15 -16.11 -16.30
CA PHE A 39 1.46 -14.71 -16.53
C PHE A 39 0.65 -13.85 -15.57
N ARG A 40 1.34 -13.14 -14.67
CA ARG A 40 0.72 -12.08 -13.88
C ARG A 40 0.68 -10.82 -14.74
N GLY A 41 -0.52 -10.27 -14.93
CA GLY A 41 -0.70 -8.96 -15.56
C GLY A 41 -0.14 -7.83 -14.69
N TYR A 42 -0.04 -6.63 -15.28
CA TYR A 42 0.40 -5.44 -14.55
C TYR A 42 -0.49 -5.17 -13.33
N SER A 43 0.14 -5.16 -12.15
CA SER A 43 -0.47 -4.68 -10.90
C SER A 43 0.21 -3.39 -10.48
N SER A 44 -0.59 -2.40 -10.10
CA SER A 44 -0.09 -1.11 -9.60
C SER A 44 -0.77 -0.78 -8.29
N TRP A 45 0.02 -0.29 -7.35
CA TRP A 45 -0.44 0.20 -6.05
C TRP A 45 -0.04 1.65 -5.88
N ILE A 46 -0.93 2.42 -5.27
CA ILE A 46 -0.59 3.71 -4.71
C ILE A 46 -0.50 3.50 -3.21
N ILE A 47 0.59 3.94 -2.62
CA ILE A 47 0.87 3.77 -1.21
C ILE A 47 1.07 5.15 -0.61
N TYR A 48 0.48 5.39 0.55
CA TYR A 48 0.76 6.54 1.37
C TYR A 48 1.28 6.08 2.74
N SER A 49 2.32 6.72 3.23
CA SER A 49 2.86 6.41 4.55
C SER A 49 3.47 7.63 5.20
N ASN A 50 3.70 7.50 6.50
CA ASN A 50 4.34 8.48 7.35
C ASN A 50 5.40 7.81 8.22
N ILE A 51 6.47 8.54 8.50
CA ILE A 51 7.56 8.11 9.39
C ILE A 51 7.96 9.29 10.27
N SER A 52 8.41 8.99 11.48
CA SER A 52 9.11 9.94 12.33
C SER A 52 10.39 9.28 12.86
N TYR A 53 11.16 10.00 13.68
CA TYR A 53 12.40 9.44 14.22
C TYR A 53 12.12 8.19 15.06
N GLY A 54 12.69 7.06 14.66
CA GLY A 54 12.54 5.77 15.32
C GLY A 54 11.18 5.07 15.14
N ASN A 55 10.19 5.72 14.52
CA ASN A 55 8.83 5.19 14.43
C ASN A 55 8.31 5.16 12.98
N ARG A 56 7.65 4.06 12.63
CA ARG A 56 6.94 3.91 11.36
C ARG A 56 5.47 4.06 11.62
N GLY A 57 4.82 4.97 10.92
CA GLY A 57 3.38 5.09 10.98
C GLY A 57 2.68 4.21 9.95
N PRO A 58 1.34 4.29 9.89
CA PRO A 58 0.52 3.40 9.09
C PRO A 58 0.83 3.46 7.58
N LEU A 59 0.65 2.31 6.93
CA LEU A 59 0.74 2.15 5.48
C LEU A 59 -0.66 2.08 4.89
N VAL A 60 -1.09 3.11 4.15
CA VAL A 60 -2.37 3.12 3.44
C VAL A 60 -2.14 2.67 2.00
N VAL A 61 -2.75 1.53 1.62
CA VAL A 61 -2.57 0.92 0.30
C VAL A 61 -3.85 1.07 -0.52
N PHE A 62 -3.70 1.61 -1.72
CA PHE A 62 -4.76 1.76 -2.72
C PHE A 62 -4.48 0.83 -3.91
N GLU A 63 -5.22 -0.27 -3.98
CA GLU A 63 -5.09 -1.29 -5.03
C GLU A 63 -5.71 -0.87 -6.36
N LYS A 64 -5.25 -1.44 -7.48
CA LYS A 64 -5.58 -1.06 -8.86
C LYS A 64 -7.00 -0.50 -9.13
N ASP A 65 -8.05 -1.06 -8.53
CA ASP A 65 -9.45 -0.71 -8.80
C ASP A 65 -10.14 0.05 -7.65
N TRP A 66 -9.37 0.53 -6.67
CA TRP A 66 -9.84 1.30 -5.53
C TRP A 66 -10.72 2.49 -5.95
N SER A 67 -10.30 3.22 -6.99
CA SER A 67 -11.01 4.44 -7.41
C SER A 67 -12.37 4.08 -7.99
N THR A 68 -12.44 3.03 -8.82
CA THR A 68 -13.69 2.57 -9.44
C THR A 68 -14.65 2.03 -8.37
N LYS A 69 -14.16 1.23 -7.42
CA LYS A 69 -14.96 0.73 -6.29
C LYS A 69 -15.57 1.84 -5.45
N LEU A 70 -14.89 2.98 -5.36
CA LEU A 70 -15.34 4.17 -4.64
C LEU A 70 -16.05 5.21 -5.53
N GLY A 71 -16.34 4.88 -6.79
CA GLY A 71 -17.07 5.77 -7.71
C GLY A 71 -16.25 6.94 -8.30
N TYR A 72 -14.93 6.95 -8.12
CA TYR A 72 -14.05 7.98 -8.67
C TYR A 72 -13.60 7.66 -10.10
N LYS A 73 -13.76 8.64 -11.01
CA LYS A 73 -13.35 8.55 -12.42
C LYS A 73 -11.83 8.55 -12.64
N LYS A 74 -11.05 9.12 -11.71
CA LYS A 74 -9.58 9.23 -11.82
C LYS A 74 -8.91 8.33 -10.78
N LYS A 75 -7.90 7.56 -11.21
CA LYS A 75 -7.01 6.74 -10.36
C LYS A 75 -5.96 7.62 -9.66
N THR A 76 -6.39 8.62 -8.91
CA THR A 76 -5.51 9.53 -8.16
C THR A 76 -6.16 9.90 -6.84
N ILE A 77 -5.33 9.97 -5.80
CA ILE A 77 -5.72 10.52 -4.49
C ILE A 77 -6.06 12.00 -4.70
N ASN A 78 -7.35 12.30 -4.66
CA ASN A 78 -7.86 13.67 -4.63
C ASN A 78 -8.05 14.12 -3.17
N ARG A 79 -8.59 15.33 -2.98
CA ARG A 79 -8.84 15.90 -1.67
C ARG A 79 -9.75 15.03 -0.80
N ASP A 80 -10.79 14.45 -1.36
CA ASP A 80 -11.78 13.67 -0.60
C ASP A 80 -11.17 12.34 -0.14
N VAL A 81 -10.48 11.64 -1.05
CA VAL A 81 -9.75 10.41 -0.72
C VAL A 81 -8.70 10.67 0.35
N TYR A 82 -7.96 11.79 0.24
CA TYR A 82 -7.00 12.18 1.26
C TYR A 82 -7.67 12.42 2.61
N ARG A 83 -8.76 13.20 2.64
CA ARG A 83 -9.46 13.52 3.89
C ARG A 83 -10.09 12.31 4.56
N THR A 84 -10.66 11.40 3.78
CA THR A 84 -11.40 10.24 4.29
C THR A 84 -10.47 9.12 4.70
N TYR A 85 -9.44 8.81 3.90
CA TYR A 85 -8.66 7.58 4.08
C TYR A 85 -7.23 7.81 4.57
N ILE A 86 -6.65 9.01 4.37
CA ILE A 86 -5.24 9.27 4.69
C ILE A 86 -5.09 10.14 5.93
N CYS A 87 -5.81 11.26 5.98
CA CYS A 87 -5.74 12.23 7.08
C CYS A 87 -6.00 11.61 8.46
N PRO A 88 -6.97 10.71 8.67
CA PRO A 88 -7.20 10.10 9.98
C PRO A 88 -6.00 9.29 10.47
N ASN A 89 -5.34 8.56 9.56
CA ASN A 89 -4.14 7.77 9.85
C ASN A 89 -2.95 8.66 10.28
N ILE A 90 -2.79 9.83 9.65
CA ILE A 90 -1.76 10.80 10.06
C ILE A 90 -2.04 11.38 11.44
N LYS A 91 -3.30 11.74 11.71
CA LYS A 91 -3.71 12.31 13.00
C LYS A 91 -3.53 11.31 14.14
N ALA A 92 -3.93 10.06 13.92
CA ALA A 92 -3.76 8.98 14.89
C ALA A 92 -2.26 8.77 15.21
N PHE A 93 -1.43 8.66 14.17
CA PHE A 93 0.02 8.49 14.36
C PHE A 93 0.67 9.68 15.06
N ALA A 94 0.27 10.91 14.71
CA ALA A 94 0.75 12.11 15.40
C ALA A 94 0.35 12.09 16.88
N TRP A 95 -0.89 11.72 17.19
CA TRP A 95 -1.37 11.61 18.57
C TRP A 95 -0.56 10.58 19.38
N GLU A 96 -0.32 9.39 18.82
CA GLU A 96 0.49 8.34 19.48
C GLU A 96 1.93 8.80 19.73
N LEU A 97 2.55 9.46 18.75
CA LEU A 97 3.91 10.00 18.92
C LEU A 97 3.98 11.04 20.04
N TRP A 98 2.95 11.89 20.16
CA TRP A 98 2.92 12.91 21.20
C TRP A 98 2.77 12.34 22.62
N GLN A 99 2.18 11.15 22.76
CA GLN A 99 2.09 10.48 24.06
C GLN A 99 3.41 9.81 24.49
N THR A 100 4.38 9.69 23.57
CA THR A 100 5.65 8.99 23.80
C THR A 100 6.86 9.92 23.88
N LEU A 101 6.64 11.23 23.74
CA LEU A 101 7.63 12.31 23.86
C LEU A 101 7.47 13.02 25.21
#